data_AF-A0A966QXS2-F1
#
_entry.id   AF-A0A966QXS2-F1
#
_cell.length_a   1.000
_cell.length_b   1.000
_cell.length_c   1.000
_cell.angle_alpha   90.00
_cell.angle_beta   90.00
_cell.angle_gamma   90.00
#
_symmetry.space_group_name_H-M   'P 1'
#
loop_
_entity.id
_entity.type
_entity.pdbx_description
1 polymer ?
#
loop_
_entity_poly.entity_id
_entity_poly.type
_entity_poly.pdbx_seq_one_letter_code
_entity_poly.pdbx_strand_id
1 'polypeptide(L)'
;GEITVYKPQKNSLLTKGAVLSGESRLSVVNYRLIDDISGMISQGQLGVVNGKFSGTISFNTNATGGRLDVYGATDSGNEFSNVEIPIRFK
;
A
#
# COMPACT_ATOMS: atom_id res chain seq x y z
N GLY A 1 2.67 8.29 13.73
CA GLY A 1 3.75 7.54 13.07
C GLY A 1 4.20 8.30 11.84
N GLU A 2 5.26 7.84 11.17
CA GLU A 2 5.75 8.46 9.92
C GLU A 2 4.74 8.34 8.78
N ILE A 3 3.89 7.31 8.80
CA ILE A 3 2.91 6.99 7.74
C ILE A 3 1.53 6.80 8.38
N THR A 4 0.51 7.36 7.75
CA THR A 4 -0.91 7.10 8.06
C THR A 4 -1.65 6.86 6.74
N VAL A 5 -2.34 5.73 6.62
CA VAL A 5 -3.09 5.37 5.41
C VAL A 5 -4.58 5.66 5.61
N TYR A 6 -5.21 6.35 4.66
CA TYR A 6 -6.63 6.67 4.67
C TYR A 6 -7.45 5.75 3.76
N LYS A 7 -6.88 5.37 2.61
CA LYS A 7 -7.48 4.41 1.68
C LYS A 7 -6.41 3.46 1.16
N PRO A 8 -6.71 2.15 0.98
CA PRO A 8 -7.94 1.48 1.41
C PRO A 8 -8.08 1.41 2.94
N GLN A 9 -9.32 1.27 3.44
CA GLN A 9 -9.56 0.97 4.85
C GLN A 9 -9.40 -0.53 5.11
N LYS A 10 -9.14 -0.91 6.36
CA LYS A 10 -9.06 -2.31 6.78
C LYS A 10 -10.32 -3.08 6.36
N ASN A 11 -10.12 -4.27 5.80
CA ASN A 11 -11.14 -5.20 5.27
C ASN A 11 -12.01 -4.62 4.14
N SER A 12 -11.62 -3.48 3.57
CA SER A 12 -12.33 -2.91 2.42
C SER A 12 -12.07 -3.73 1.16
N LEU A 13 -12.98 -3.58 0.20
CA LEU A 13 -12.93 -4.27 -1.08
C LEU A 13 -12.05 -3.47 -2.04
N LEU A 14 -10.92 -4.04 -2.42
CA LEU A 14 -10.00 -3.49 -3.40
C LEU A 14 -10.43 -3.95 -4.80
N THR A 15 -10.62 -2.99 -5.68
CA THR A 15 -10.88 -3.22 -7.12
C THR A 15 -9.66 -2.77 -7.92
N LYS A 16 -9.50 -3.29 -9.13
CA LYS A 16 -8.44 -2.85 -10.04
C LYS A 16 -8.53 -1.34 -10.26
N GLY A 17 -7.42 -0.64 -10.03
CA GLY A 17 -7.39 0.82 -10.11
C GLY A 17 -7.83 1.53 -8.82
N ALA A 18 -7.95 0.81 -7.70
CA ALA A 18 -8.24 1.43 -6.41
C ALA A 18 -7.16 2.44 -6.00
N VAL A 19 -7.60 3.48 -5.30
CA VAL A 19 -6.73 4.54 -4.78
C VAL A 19 -6.12 4.12 -3.45
N LEU A 20 -4.79 4.16 -3.39
CA LEU A 20 -4.01 4.23 -2.17
C LEU A 20 -3.77 5.69 -1.84
N SER A 21 -4.13 6.13 -0.65
CA SER A 21 -3.90 7.51 -0.20
C SER A 21 -3.69 7.60 1.30
N GLY A 22 -2.97 8.63 1.72
CA GLY A 22 -2.68 8.88 3.12
C GLY A 22 -1.79 10.09 3.32
N GLU A 23 -1.25 10.20 4.53
CA GLU A 23 -0.31 11.24 4.94
C GLU A 23 1.00 10.62 5.41
N SER A 24 2.10 11.31 5.14
CA SER A 24 3.44 10.88 5.53
C SER A 24 4.34 12.08 5.79
N ARG A 25 5.31 11.90 6.70
CA ARG A 25 6.42 12.84 6.92
C ARG A 25 7.63 12.55 6.02
N LEU A 26 7.63 11.39 5.35
CA LEU A 26 8.66 11.00 4.39
C LEU A 26 8.47 11.74 3.07
N SER A 27 9.51 11.79 2.24
CA SER A 27 9.40 12.29 0.85
C SER A 27 8.78 11.28 -0.11
N VAL A 28 8.92 9.99 0.20
CA VAL A 28 8.39 8.86 -0.58
C VAL A 28 7.90 7.78 0.37
N VAL A 29 6.81 7.11 0.01
CA VAL A 29 6.38 5.86 0.64
C VAL A 29 6.41 4.73 -0.38
N ASN A 30 6.73 3.53 0.08
CA ASN A 30 6.66 2.31 -0.71
C ASN A 30 5.36 1.58 -0.38
N TYR A 31 4.83 0.85 -1.35
CA TYR A 31 3.74 -0.08 -1.12
C TYR A 31 3.98 -1.42 -1.79
N ARG A 32 3.42 -2.47 -1.20
CA ARG A 32 3.25 -3.78 -1.84
C ARG A 32 1.87 -4.34 -1.55
N LEU A 33 1.24 -4.89 -2.58
CA LEU A 33 0.00 -5.63 -2.49
C LEU A 33 0.32 -7.11 -2.58
N ILE A 34 -0.13 -7.85 -1.58
CA ILE A 34 0.06 -9.29 -1.43
C ILE A 34 -1.33 -9.94 -1.49
N ASP A 35 -1.48 -10.99 -2.29
CA ASP A 35 -2.63 -11.88 -2.22
C ASP A 35 -2.29 -13.17 -1.47
N ASP A 36 -3.32 -13.85 -0.98
CA ASP A 36 -3.14 -15.04 -0.13
C ASP A 36 -2.74 -16.31 -0.92
N ILE A 37 -2.72 -16.26 -2.26
CA ILE A 37 -2.50 -17.44 -3.14
C ILE A 37 -1.17 -17.33 -3.90
N SER A 38 -0.93 -16.21 -4.55
CA SER A 38 0.17 -15.91 -5.47
C SER A 38 1.32 -15.15 -4.80
N GLY A 39 1.08 -14.51 -3.64
CA GLY A 39 2.05 -13.66 -2.97
C GLY A 39 2.01 -12.22 -3.46
N MET A 40 3.17 -11.58 -3.67
CA MET A 40 3.21 -10.17 -4.08
C MET A 40 2.74 -9.98 -5.53
N ILE A 41 1.64 -9.25 -5.71
CA ILE A 41 0.98 -9.04 -7.01
C ILE A 41 1.07 -7.60 -7.54
N SER A 42 1.47 -6.65 -6.70
CA SER A 42 1.73 -5.26 -7.11
C SER A 42 2.68 -4.61 -6.13
N GLN A 43 3.52 -3.68 -6.60
CA GLN A 43 4.38 -2.87 -5.75
C GLN A 43 4.69 -1.54 -6.42
N GLY A 44 5.11 -0.55 -5.65
CA GLY A 44 5.53 0.73 -6.19
C GLY A 44 5.89 1.75 -5.13
N GLN A 45 6.20 2.96 -5.62
CA GLN A 45 6.56 4.11 -4.81
C GLN A 45 5.60 5.26 -5.08
N LEU A 46 5.22 5.98 -4.04
CA LEU A 46 4.39 7.17 -4.13
C LEU A 46 5.15 8.36 -3.54
N GLY A 47 5.32 9.40 -4.34
CA GLY A 47 5.85 10.67 -3.88
C GLY A 47 4.89 11.32 -2.88
N VAL A 48 5.46 11.93 -1.84
CA VAL A 48 4.72 12.67 -0.83
C VAL A 48 4.84 14.15 -1.14
N VAL A 49 3.71 14.79 -1.43
CA VAL A 49 3.63 16.23 -1.74
C VAL A 49 2.77 16.90 -0.69
N ASN A 50 3.29 17.94 -0.03
CA ASN A 50 2.62 18.64 1.07
C ASN A 50 2.12 17.69 2.17
N GLY A 51 2.95 16.69 2.52
CA GLY A 51 2.65 15.69 3.55
C GLY A 51 1.65 14.62 3.14
N LYS A 52 1.21 14.59 1.88
CA LYS A 52 0.19 13.66 1.37
C LYS A 52 0.74 12.79 0.23
N PHE A 53 0.35 11.53 0.21
CA PHE A 53 0.60 10.64 -0.92
C PHE A 53 -0.72 10.12 -1.49
N SER A 54 -0.73 9.89 -2.80
CA SER A 54 -1.84 9.26 -3.49
C SER A 54 -1.36 8.55 -4.75
N GLY A 55 -1.93 7.40 -5.04
CA GLY A 55 -1.65 6.66 -6.27
C GLY A 55 -2.68 5.58 -6.54
N THR A 56 -2.65 5.05 -7.75
CA THR A 56 -3.56 4.01 -8.20
C THR A 56 -2.86 2.66 -8.16
N ILE A 57 -3.46 1.68 -7.49
CA ILE A 57 -2.95 0.31 -7.46
C ILE A 57 -3.57 -0.48 -8.61
N SER A 58 -2.73 -0.88 -9.56
CA SER A 58 -3.10 -1.83 -10.60
C SER A 58 -2.63 -3.23 -10.22
N PHE A 59 -3.53 -4.21 -10.30
CA PHE A 59 -3.27 -5.60 -9.98
C PHE A 59 -4.22 -6.54 -10.72
N ASN A 60 -3.86 -7.82 -10.79
CA ASN A 60 -4.74 -8.91 -11.16
C ASN A 60 -4.56 -10.00 -10.09
N THR A 61 -5.64 -10.63 -9.65
CA THR A 61 -5.59 -11.69 -8.62
C THR A 61 -6.74 -12.67 -8.79
N ASN A 62 -6.53 -13.91 -8.37
CA ASN A 62 -7.55 -14.94 -8.25
C ASN A 62 -7.94 -15.21 -6.79
N ALA A 63 -7.33 -14.50 -5.83
CA ALA A 63 -7.63 -14.63 -4.41
C ALA A 63 -8.84 -13.78 -4.03
N THR A 64 -9.47 -14.12 -2.90
CA THR A 64 -10.56 -13.33 -2.29
C THR A 64 -10.06 -12.37 -1.21
N GLY A 65 -8.84 -12.59 -0.72
CA GLY A 65 -8.22 -11.87 0.39
C GLY A 65 -6.73 -11.63 0.17
N GLY A 66 -6.19 -10.68 0.93
CA GLY A 66 -4.79 -10.32 0.91
C GLY A 66 -4.45 -9.20 1.89
N ARG A 67 -3.30 -8.59 1.67
CA ARG A 67 -2.76 -7.52 2.51
C ARG A 67 -2.08 -6.45 1.67
N LEU A 68 -2.34 -5.20 1.99
CA LEU A 68 -1.59 -4.06 1.46
C LEU A 68 -0.65 -3.54 2.55
N ASP A 69 0.64 -3.54 2.27
CA ASP A 69 1.66 -3.01 3.16
C ASP A 69 2.12 -1.65 2.61
N VAL A 70 2.22 -0.64 3.48
CA VAL A 70 2.77 0.69 3.15
C VAL A 70 3.89 1.01 4.13
N TYR A 71 5.07 1.35 3.64
CA TYR A 71 6.28 1.42 4.47
C TYR A 71 7.29 2.44 3.95
N GLY A 72 8.14 2.93 4.85
CA GLY A 72 9.36 3.65 4.53
C GLY A 72 10.50 2.67 4.30
N ALA A 73 11.48 3.04 3.47
CA ALA A 73 12.70 2.26 3.28
C ALA A 73 13.92 3.19 3.42
N THR A 74 14.97 2.73 4.09
CA THR A 74 16.25 3.43 4.12
C THR A 74 17.03 3.17 2.82
N ASP A 75 18.09 3.95 2.58
CA ASP A 75 18.97 3.76 1.40
C ASP A 75 19.63 2.37 1.38
N SER A 76 19.75 1.70 2.52
CA SER A 76 20.25 0.33 2.64
C SER A 76 19.18 -0.74 2.41
N GLY A 77 17.93 -0.34 2.12
CA GLY A 77 16.80 -1.24 1.87
C GLY A 77 16.07 -1.72 3.12
N ASN A 78 16.38 -1.19 4.31
CA ASN A 78 15.69 -1.59 5.54
C ASN A 78 14.31 -0.94 5.63
N GLU A 79 13.27 -1.75 5.84
CA GLU A 79 11.89 -1.27 6.00
C GLU A 79 11.65 -0.71 7.41
N PHE A 80 10.85 0.35 7.47
CA PHE A 80 10.41 0.95 8.73
C PHE A 80 9.02 1.58 8.58
N SER A 81 8.35 1.82 9.72
CA SER A 81 7.01 2.41 9.77
C SER A 81 5.96 1.67 8.92
N ASN A 82 6.01 0.34 8.91
CA ASN A 82 5.10 -0.51 8.16
C ASN A 82 3.66 -0.39 8.68
N VAL A 83 2.74 -0.08 7.77
CA VAL A 83 1.30 -0.09 7.97
C VAL A 83 0.73 -1.25 7.16
N GLU A 84 0.21 -2.26 7.86
CA GLU A 84 -0.40 -3.44 7.24
C GLU A 84 -1.93 -3.30 7.22
N ILE A 85 -2.51 -3.45 6.04
CA ILE A 85 -3.94 -3.28 5.81
C ILE A 85 -4.50 -4.56 5.20
N PRO A 86 -5.16 -5.40 5.99
CA PRO A 86 -5.95 -6.51 5.45
C PRO A 86 -7.00 -5.99 4.49
N ILE A 87 -7.18 -6.66 3.35
CA ILE A 87 -8.12 -6.26 2.29
C ILE A 87 -8.82 -7.49 1.71
N ARG A 88 -9.88 -7.24 0.95
CA ARG A 88 -10.57 -8.24 0.12
C ARG A 88 -10.49 -7.83 -1.34
N PHE A 89 -10.54 -8.79 -2.26
CA PHE A 89 -10.51 -8.52 -3.70
C PHE A 89 -11.89 -8.69 -4.34
N LYS A 90 -12.13 -7.94 -5.42
CA LYS A 90 -13.30 -8.07 -6.31
C LYS A 90 -12.87 -8.08 -7.76
#